data_AF-A0A958FKI0-F1
#
_entry.id   AF-A0A958FKI0-F1
#
_cell.length_a   1.000
_cell.length_b   1.000
_cell.length_c   1.000
_cell.angle_alpha   90.00
_cell.angle_beta   90.00
_cell.angle_gamma   90.00
#
_symmetry.space_group_name_H-M   'P 1'
#
loop_
_entity.id
_entity.type
_entity.pdbx_description
1 polymer ?
#
loop_
_entity_poly.entity_id
_entity_poly.type
_entity_poly.pdbx_seq_one_letter_code
_entity_poly.pdbx_strand_id
1 'polypeptide(L)'
;MMLTYPSQGYSQGVLRSSGLGFRLGYLKTAGGTVRFDVSNDPLARQAVSIGGFLGAWAYYYSRLQDNWFLEFNLGFQAGLDTDSQLNDSTKVDLNAMVPLLMGVRYDLLSLRFPSRFQPYLSAGVGPYWQVAAEFEENGGITERASGETKMNFGGYLGVGTHATITSWLSLEMDVKYHFIDFKSSAGNSGVEFGLGLTLMWGRLPELFRVEGTSMIVRDIYPAYYPLYNDYPLALVTVKNTAGFPIEVNVRSRVSPYSRRWKNSGFTKVEKGQRADIPVEAVFGYQLQEVDTRKPAVMEIEIEGQGGGSNLKKEVNASMTVHTRNSWDGEMDKLVYFVTPDHPEIIQFTRNLVNTLADSDRPQIGNLTIAQMIFEELGRLGIQYQSDPNVPFYKDDRVQYATETLQLRSGDCDDLVVLYASLLQSLG
;
A
#
# COMPACT_ATOMS: atom_id res chain seq x y z
N MET A 1 -17.71 29.17 9.27
CA MET A 1 -18.06 28.84 7.87
C MET A 1 -16.76 28.46 7.17
N MET A 2 -16.40 27.18 7.24
CA MET A 2 -15.14 26.65 6.69
C MET A 2 -15.34 26.43 5.19
N LEU A 3 -14.57 27.13 4.37
CA LEU A 3 -14.53 26.92 2.92
C LEU A 3 -13.87 25.56 2.66
N THR A 4 -14.71 24.56 2.39
CA THR A 4 -14.30 23.28 1.79
C THR A 4 -13.76 23.56 0.40
N TYR A 5 -12.44 23.37 0.22
CA TYR A 5 -11.85 23.25 -1.11
C TYR A 5 -12.56 22.12 -1.87
N PRO A 6 -12.95 22.31 -3.14
CA PRO A 6 -13.45 21.21 -3.94
C PRO A 6 -12.32 20.19 -4.07
N SER A 7 -12.58 18.97 -3.60
CA SER A 7 -11.73 17.82 -3.84
C SER A 7 -11.53 17.71 -5.35
N GLN A 8 -10.34 18.05 -5.85
CA GLN A 8 -9.97 17.73 -7.21
C GLN A 8 -10.08 16.21 -7.33
N GLY A 9 -11.07 15.74 -8.08
CA GLY A 9 -11.33 14.32 -8.30
C GLY A 9 -10.20 13.72 -9.12
N TYR A 10 -9.10 13.35 -8.45
CA TYR A 10 -8.06 12.52 -9.05
C TYR A 10 -8.66 11.15 -9.33
N SER A 11 -8.80 10.85 -10.61
CA SER A 11 -9.55 9.70 -11.08
C SER A 11 -8.71 8.44 -11.06
N GLN A 12 -9.23 7.44 -10.37
CA GLN A 12 -8.72 6.08 -10.33
C GLN A 12 -8.84 5.45 -11.74
N GLY A 13 -7.73 5.29 -12.47
CA GLY A 13 -7.67 4.46 -13.68
C GLY A 13 -8.03 2.99 -13.35
N VAL A 14 -8.30 2.14 -14.34
CA VAL A 14 -8.75 0.74 -14.12
C VAL A 14 -7.83 0.01 -13.14
N LEU A 15 -8.34 -0.20 -11.92
CA LEU A 15 -7.51 -0.41 -10.73
C LEU A 15 -7.70 -1.81 -10.14
N ARG A 16 -8.77 -2.49 -10.55
CA ARG A 16 -9.21 -3.78 -10.02
C ARG A 16 -8.54 -4.93 -10.75
N SER A 17 -8.24 -6.01 -10.02
CA SER A 17 -7.51 -7.15 -10.54
C SER A 17 -8.35 -8.07 -11.43
N SER A 18 -9.69 -7.98 -11.37
CA SER A 18 -10.58 -8.86 -12.12
C SER A 18 -11.83 -8.13 -12.57
N GLY A 19 -12.50 -8.66 -13.58
CA GLY A 19 -13.79 -8.12 -14.02
C GLY A 19 -14.57 -9.07 -14.93
N LEU A 20 -15.85 -8.77 -15.07
CA LEU A 20 -16.78 -9.40 -15.99
C LEU A 20 -17.36 -8.32 -16.89
N GLY A 21 -17.23 -8.48 -18.20
CA GLY A 21 -17.81 -7.59 -19.17
C GLY A 21 -18.85 -8.26 -20.05
N PHE A 22 -19.77 -7.43 -20.51
CA PHE A 22 -20.80 -7.77 -21.48
C PHE A 22 -20.70 -6.79 -22.63
N ARG A 23 -20.63 -7.29 -23.86
CA ARG A 23 -20.43 -6.51 -25.06
C ARG A 23 -21.45 -6.89 -26.12
N LEU A 24 -21.92 -5.89 -26.86
CA LEU A 24 -22.59 -6.07 -28.13
C LEU A 24 -21.59 -5.79 -29.25
N GLY A 25 -21.59 -6.65 -30.27
CA GLY A 25 -20.63 -6.64 -31.36
C GLY A 25 -21.31 -6.66 -32.72
N TYR A 26 -20.71 -6.01 -33.70
CA TYR A 26 -21.07 -6.17 -35.11
C TYR A 26 -19.83 -6.58 -35.92
N LEU A 27 -19.81 -7.81 -36.40
CA LEU A 27 -18.74 -8.40 -37.21
C LEU A 27 -19.04 -8.22 -38.69
N LYS A 28 -18.26 -7.37 -39.36
CA LYS A 28 -18.26 -7.24 -40.81
C LYS A 28 -17.24 -8.21 -41.41
N THR A 29 -17.72 -9.23 -42.11
CA THR A 29 -16.88 -10.23 -42.81
C THR A 29 -16.39 -9.70 -44.16
N ALA A 30 -15.24 -10.20 -44.62
CA ALA A 30 -14.61 -9.74 -45.87
C ALA A 30 -15.45 -10.03 -47.13
N GLY A 31 -16.39 -10.99 -47.06
CA GLY A 31 -17.34 -11.28 -48.14
C GLY A 31 -18.71 -10.61 -48.01
N GLY A 32 -19.01 -9.96 -46.89
CA GLY A 32 -20.33 -9.37 -46.63
C GLY A 32 -20.51 -8.01 -47.32
N THR A 33 -21.40 -7.94 -48.31
CA THR A 33 -21.87 -6.66 -48.87
C THR A 33 -23.20 -6.28 -48.23
N VAL A 34 -23.35 -5.01 -47.83
CA VAL A 34 -24.67 -4.47 -47.47
C VAL A 34 -25.32 -4.01 -48.76
N ARG A 35 -26.28 -4.80 -49.28
CA ARG A 35 -26.97 -4.52 -50.55
C ARG A 35 -28.47 -4.43 -50.32
N PHE A 36 -29.03 -3.27 -50.66
CA PHE A 36 -30.47 -3.01 -50.67
C PHE A 36 -30.90 -2.77 -52.11
N ASP A 37 -31.37 -3.82 -52.80
CA ASP A 37 -32.00 -3.67 -54.11
C ASP A 37 -33.51 -3.76 -53.93
N VAL A 38 -34.15 -2.59 -53.82
CA VAL A 38 -35.61 -2.47 -53.80
C VAL A 38 -36.04 -1.96 -55.17
N SER A 39 -36.53 -2.87 -56.01
CA SER A 39 -37.12 -2.54 -57.31
C SER A 39 -38.64 -2.58 -57.22
N ASN A 40 -39.29 -1.61 -57.86
CA ASN A 40 -40.75 -1.50 -57.94
C ASN A 40 -41.31 -2.18 -59.22
N ASP A 41 -40.46 -2.90 -59.96
CA ASP A 41 -40.82 -3.66 -61.15
C ASP A 41 -41.23 -5.08 -60.74
N PRO A 42 -42.43 -5.57 -61.10
CA PRO A 42 -42.90 -6.93 -60.79
C PRO A 42 -42.02 -8.04 -61.41
N LEU A 43 -41.05 -7.70 -62.26
CA LEU A 43 -40.10 -8.65 -62.87
C LEU A 43 -38.66 -8.54 -62.32
N ALA A 44 -38.41 -7.72 -61.31
CA ALA A 44 -37.05 -7.50 -60.78
C ALA A 44 -36.75 -8.33 -59.52
N ARG A 45 -35.50 -8.81 -59.41
CA ARG A 45 -35.00 -9.49 -58.20
C ARG A 45 -35.04 -8.54 -57.01
N GLN A 46 -35.58 -9.01 -55.89
CA GLN A 46 -35.49 -8.31 -54.60
C GLN A 46 -34.41 -9.00 -53.77
N ALA A 47 -33.35 -8.27 -53.44
CA ALA A 47 -32.26 -8.78 -52.63
C ALA A 47 -31.99 -7.81 -51.48
N VAL A 48 -32.12 -8.33 -50.25
CA VAL A 48 -31.77 -7.62 -49.02
C VAL A 48 -30.71 -8.44 -48.31
N SER A 49 -29.45 -8.02 -48.42
CA SER A 49 -28.35 -8.63 -47.67
C SER A 49 -27.81 -7.64 -46.65
N ILE A 50 -27.85 -8.02 -45.38
CA ILE A 50 -27.18 -7.30 -44.30
C ILE A 50 -25.85 -8.00 -44.08
N GLY A 51 -24.83 -7.64 -44.87
CA GLY A 51 -23.52 -8.26 -44.77
C GLY A 51 -22.90 -8.05 -43.37
N GLY A 52 -22.91 -9.10 -42.54
CA GLY A 52 -22.26 -9.13 -41.23
C GLY A 52 -23.05 -9.91 -40.17
N PHE A 53 -22.43 -10.11 -39.00
CA PHE A 53 -23.02 -10.79 -37.86
C PHE A 53 -23.22 -9.81 -36.70
N LEU A 54 -24.39 -9.84 -36.07
CA LEU A 54 -24.62 -9.18 -34.79
C LEU A 54 -24.36 -10.17 -33.66
N GLY A 55 -23.65 -9.75 -32.63
CA GLY A 55 -23.28 -10.63 -31.54
C GLY A 55 -23.39 -10.02 -30.15
N ALA A 56 -23.49 -10.91 -29.17
CA ALA A 56 -23.34 -10.61 -27.76
C ALA A 56 -22.17 -11.43 -27.21
N TRP A 57 -21.39 -10.81 -26.34
CA TRP A 57 -20.23 -11.41 -25.71
C TRP A 57 -20.31 -11.22 -24.21
N ALA A 58 -19.98 -12.27 -23.47
CA ALA A 58 -19.64 -12.21 -22.06
C ALA A 58 -18.16 -12.57 -21.93
N TYR A 59 -17.38 -11.75 -21.25
CA TYR A 59 -15.97 -12.03 -21.04
C TYR A 59 -15.57 -11.81 -19.59
N TYR A 60 -14.68 -12.66 -19.10
CA TYR A 60 -14.05 -12.53 -17.81
C TYR A 60 -12.57 -12.20 -18.02
N TYR A 61 -12.01 -11.32 -17.21
CA TYR A 61 -10.57 -11.12 -17.17
C TYR A 61 -10.00 -11.13 -15.76
N SER A 62 -8.75 -11.53 -15.68
CA SER A 62 -7.97 -11.52 -14.44
C SER A 62 -6.55 -11.03 -14.71
N ARG A 63 -6.02 -10.20 -13.81
CA ARG A 63 -4.69 -9.62 -13.90
C ARG A 63 -3.64 -10.70 -13.64
N LEU A 64 -2.71 -10.85 -14.57
CA LEU A 64 -1.55 -11.73 -14.43
C LEU A 64 -0.42 -11.00 -13.71
N GLN A 65 0.06 -9.91 -14.30
CA GLN A 65 1.16 -9.08 -13.76
C GLN A 65 1.13 -7.69 -14.39
N ASP A 66 1.27 -6.64 -13.57
CA ASP A 66 1.30 -5.24 -14.02
C ASP A 66 0.11 -4.88 -14.93
N ASN A 67 0.38 -4.62 -16.21
CA ASN A 67 -0.60 -4.23 -17.24
C ASN A 67 -1.12 -5.42 -18.07
N TRP A 68 -0.69 -6.65 -17.74
CA TRP A 68 -1.10 -7.87 -18.44
C TRP A 68 -2.29 -8.54 -17.77
N PHE A 69 -3.29 -8.91 -18.57
CA PHE A 69 -4.49 -9.61 -18.15
C PHE A 69 -4.71 -10.84 -19.01
N LEU A 70 -5.20 -11.91 -18.38
CA LEU A 70 -5.78 -13.06 -19.06
C LEU A 70 -7.25 -12.78 -19.29
N GLU A 71 -7.75 -13.13 -20.47
CA GLU A 71 -9.15 -12.97 -20.86
C GLU A 71 -9.75 -14.30 -21.28
N PHE A 72 -11.01 -14.50 -20.92
CA PHE A 72 -11.85 -15.60 -21.38
C PHE A 72 -13.11 -14.99 -21.97
N ASN A 73 -13.37 -15.22 -23.25
CA ASN A 73 -14.46 -14.62 -24.00
C ASN A 73 -15.40 -15.72 -24.48
N LEU A 74 -16.69 -15.59 -24.17
CA LEU A 74 -17.76 -16.41 -24.72
C LEU A 74 -18.68 -15.49 -25.51
N GLY A 75 -18.86 -15.77 -26.79
CA GLY A 75 -19.75 -14.99 -27.64
C GLY A 75 -20.83 -15.84 -28.30
N PHE A 76 -21.83 -15.14 -28.78
CA PHE A 76 -22.85 -15.65 -29.69
C PHE A 76 -23.04 -14.59 -30.77
N GLN A 77 -22.96 -14.98 -32.03
CA GLN A 77 -23.11 -14.12 -33.20
C GLN A 77 -24.12 -14.73 -34.15
N ALA A 78 -24.99 -13.94 -34.74
CA ALA A 78 -25.97 -14.37 -35.72
C ALA A 78 -26.01 -13.42 -36.91
N GLY A 79 -26.10 -14.00 -38.10
CA GLY A 79 -26.23 -13.33 -39.38
C GLY A 79 -27.41 -13.92 -40.15
N LEU A 80 -28.06 -13.06 -40.93
CA LEU A 80 -29.22 -13.39 -41.75
C LEU A 80 -28.94 -12.89 -43.16
N ASP A 81 -28.88 -13.83 -44.11
CA ASP A 81 -28.81 -13.52 -45.53
C ASP A 81 -30.10 -14.01 -46.20
N THR A 82 -30.81 -13.11 -46.88
CA THR A 82 -32.08 -13.41 -47.58
C THR A 82 -31.93 -13.13 -49.06
N ASP A 83 -32.15 -14.14 -49.90
CA ASP A 83 -32.17 -14.01 -51.35
C ASP A 83 -33.52 -14.49 -51.91
N SER A 84 -34.18 -13.66 -52.72
CA SER A 84 -35.49 -13.95 -53.31
C SER A 84 -35.38 -13.99 -54.84
N GLN A 85 -35.71 -15.14 -55.44
CA GLN A 85 -35.69 -15.34 -56.90
C GLN A 85 -37.09 -15.44 -57.51
N LEU A 86 -37.20 -15.03 -58.77
CA LEU A 86 -38.42 -14.83 -59.59
C LEU A 86 -39.36 -16.03 -59.82
N ASN A 87 -39.10 -17.19 -59.21
CA ASN A 87 -39.90 -18.41 -59.40
C ASN A 87 -40.70 -18.82 -58.16
N ASP A 88 -40.97 -17.87 -57.25
CA ASP A 88 -41.61 -18.10 -55.94
C ASP A 88 -40.74 -18.94 -54.98
N SER A 89 -39.43 -18.98 -55.26
CA SER A 89 -38.42 -19.64 -54.43
C SER A 89 -37.71 -18.62 -53.55
N THR A 90 -37.93 -18.66 -52.24
CA THR A 90 -37.23 -17.84 -51.26
C THR A 90 -36.19 -18.69 -50.55
N LYS A 91 -34.94 -18.23 -50.55
CA LYS A 91 -33.84 -18.87 -49.83
C LYS A 91 -33.43 -18.02 -48.63
N VAL A 92 -33.49 -18.62 -47.45
CA VAL A 92 -33.08 -17.98 -46.19
C VAL A 92 -31.91 -18.75 -45.59
N ASP A 93 -30.76 -18.08 -45.49
CA ASP A 93 -29.54 -18.63 -44.90
C ASP A 93 -29.37 -18.04 -43.49
N LEU A 94 -29.55 -18.90 -42.49
CA LEU A 94 -29.37 -18.59 -41.07
C LEU A 94 -27.99 -19.08 -40.63
N ASN A 95 -27.10 -18.15 -40.27
CA ASN A 95 -25.76 -18.48 -39.79
C ASN A 95 -25.58 -17.97 -38.36
N ALA A 96 -25.28 -18.89 -37.43
CA ALA A 96 -24.91 -18.56 -36.07
C ALA A 96 -23.49 -19.04 -35.76
N MET A 97 -22.75 -18.27 -34.95
CA MET A 97 -21.42 -18.61 -34.49
C MET A 97 -21.31 -18.43 -32.98
N VAL A 98 -20.75 -19.43 -32.30
CA VAL A 98 -20.49 -19.43 -30.86
C VAL A 98 -18.98 -19.50 -30.63
N PRO A 99 -18.30 -18.34 -30.51
CA PRO A 99 -16.89 -18.30 -30.15
C PRO A 99 -16.64 -18.56 -28.66
N LEU A 100 -15.62 -19.35 -28.36
CA LEU A 100 -15.08 -19.55 -27.01
C LEU A 100 -13.57 -19.32 -27.05
N LEU A 101 -13.11 -18.15 -26.63
CA LEU A 101 -11.76 -17.67 -26.89
C LEU A 101 -11.01 -17.40 -25.59
N MET A 102 -9.76 -17.83 -25.54
CA MET A 102 -8.82 -17.44 -24.49
C MET A 102 -7.85 -16.43 -25.05
N GLY A 103 -7.60 -15.37 -24.30
CA GLY A 103 -6.80 -14.25 -24.77
C GLY A 103 -5.94 -13.62 -23.69
N VAL A 104 -5.12 -12.70 -24.15
CA VAL A 104 -4.28 -11.84 -23.34
C VAL A 104 -4.60 -10.41 -23.73
N ARG A 105 -4.80 -9.55 -22.73
CA ARG A 105 -4.93 -8.10 -22.89
C ARG A 105 -3.75 -7.39 -22.24
N TYR A 106 -3.26 -6.36 -22.91
CA TYR A 106 -2.25 -5.45 -22.42
C TYR A 106 -2.79 -4.02 -22.41
N ASP A 107 -2.95 -3.45 -21.22
CA ASP A 107 -3.36 -2.07 -21.07
C ASP A 107 -2.16 -1.15 -21.40
N LEU A 108 -2.33 -0.24 -22.36
CA LEU A 108 -1.23 0.58 -22.91
C LEU A 108 -0.79 1.69 -21.95
N LEU A 109 -1.74 2.25 -21.20
CA LEU A 109 -1.43 3.22 -20.16
C LEU A 109 -1.09 2.47 -18.87
N SER A 110 0.01 2.87 -18.25
CA SER A 110 0.32 2.39 -16.91
C SER A 110 -0.74 2.87 -15.91
N LEU A 111 -0.94 2.12 -14.84
CA LEU A 111 -1.71 2.52 -13.63
C LEU A 111 -1.35 3.90 -13.05
N ARG A 112 -0.28 4.52 -13.57
CA ARG A 112 0.31 5.82 -13.17
C ARG A 112 -0.38 7.01 -13.82
N PHE A 113 -1.23 6.80 -14.83
CA PHE A 113 -2.02 7.86 -15.45
C PHE A 113 -3.46 7.84 -14.90
N PRO A 114 -3.91 8.91 -14.21
CA PRO A 114 -5.27 9.00 -13.64
C PRO A 114 -6.33 9.27 -14.71
N SER A 115 -6.13 8.76 -15.93
CA SER A 115 -7.08 8.90 -17.02
C SER A 115 -8.23 7.92 -16.79
N ARG A 116 -9.46 8.43 -16.94
CA ARG A 116 -10.67 7.59 -17.06
C ARG A 116 -10.63 6.73 -18.32
N PHE A 117 -9.79 7.07 -19.29
CA PHE A 117 -9.62 6.33 -20.53
C PHE A 117 -8.37 5.46 -20.46
N GLN A 118 -8.54 4.16 -20.60
CA GLN A 118 -7.49 3.15 -20.57
C GLN A 118 -7.50 2.38 -21.90
N PRO A 119 -6.69 2.81 -22.89
CA PRO A 119 -6.54 2.08 -24.14
C PRO A 119 -5.79 0.77 -23.91
N TYR A 120 -6.15 -0.26 -24.66
CA TYR A 120 -5.59 -1.60 -24.53
C TYR A 120 -5.41 -2.27 -25.89
N LEU A 121 -4.49 -3.24 -25.93
CA LEU A 121 -4.35 -4.21 -27.01
C LEU A 121 -4.81 -5.58 -26.50
N SER A 122 -5.50 -6.34 -27.34
CA SER A 122 -5.97 -7.69 -26.99
C SER A 122 -5.66 -8.67 -28.11
N ALA A 123 -5.35 -9.90 -27.75
CA ALA A 123 -5.10 -10.98 -28.68
C ALA A 123 -5.62 -12.28 -28.08
N GLY A 124 -6.22 -13.15 -28.87
CA GLY A 124 -6.68 -14.43 -28.35
C GLY A 124 -6.94 -15.45 -29.44
N VAL A 125 -7.12 -16.70 -29.00
CA VAL A 125 -7.33 -17.86 -29.86
C VAL A 125 -8.36 -18.78 -29.23
N GLY A 126 -9.05 -19.55 -30.07
CA GLY A 126 -10.00 -20.54 -29.58
C GLY A 126 -10.91 -21.11 -30.66
N PRO A 127 -11.77 -22.08 -30.29
CA PRO A 127 -12.77 -22.63 -31.18
C PRO A 127 -13.92 -21.65 -31.47
N TYR A 128 -14.42 -21.75 -32.69
CA TYR A 128 -15.65 -21.17 -33.18
C TYR A 128 -16.56 -22.31 -33.63
N TRP A 129 -17.72 -22.44 -32.99
CA TRP A 129 -18.77 -23.35 -33.44
C TRP A 129 -19.74 -22.60 -34.34
N GLN A 130 -19.81 -22.98 -35.61
CA GLN A 130 -20.79 -22.46 -36.55
C GLN A 130 -21.95 -23.43 -36.66
N VAL A 131 -23.17 -22.90 -36.56
CA VAL A 131 -24.41 -23.59 -36.89
C VAL A 131 -25.00 -22.87 -38.09
N ALA A 132 -25.08 -23.55 -39.22
CA ALA A 132 -25.69 -23.06 -40.43
C ALA A 132 -27.00 -23.83 -40.68
N ALA A 133 -28.09 -23.11 -40.92
CA ALA A 133 -29.37 -23.67 -41.30
C ALA A 133 -29.84 -23.01 -42.59
N GLU A 134 -30.13 -23.81 -43.59
CA GLU A 134 -30.59 -23.37 -44.91
C GLU A 134 -32.05 -23.79 -45.08
N PHE A 135 -32.90 -22.82 -45.35
CA PHE A 135 -34.32 -23.01 -45.59
C PHE A 135 -34.65 -22.61 -47.03
N GLU A 136 -35.17 -23.57 -47.79
CA GLU A 136 -35.64 -23.37 -49.15
C GLU A 136 -37.16 -23.50 -49.18
N GLU A 137 -37.84 -22.40 -49.53
CA GLU A 137 -39.29 -22.32 -49.65
C GLU A 137 -39.67 -22.10 -51.11
N ASN A 138 -40.61 -22.91 -51.63
CA ASN A 138 -41.09 -22.85 -53.00
C ASN A 138 -42.61 -22.83 -52.99
N GLY A 139 -43.23 -21.69 -53.35
CA GLY A 139 -44.69 -21.55 -53.41
C GLY A 139 -45.44 -21.78 -52.09
N GLY A 140 -44.83 -21.43 -50.95
CA GLY A 140 -45.44 -21.54 -49.61
C GLY A 140 -45.30 -22.90 -48.92
N ILE A 141 -44.50 -23.81 -49.48
CA ILE A 141 -44.18 -25.11 -48.88
C ILE A 141 -42.66 -25.17 -48.69
N THR A 142 -42.21 -25.44 -47.46
CA THR A 142 -40.80 -25.67 -47.14
C THR A 142 -40.35 -27.00 -47.75
N GLU A 143 -39.51 -26.94 -48.78
CA GLU A 143 -39.11 -28.11 -49.58
C GLU A 143 -37.87 -28.78 -48.98
N ARG A 144 -36.99 -28.00 -48.33
CA ARG A 144 -35.75 -28.51 -47.74
C ARG A 144 -35.33 -27.69 -46.53
N ALA A 145 -35.08 -28.39 -45.42
CA ALA A 145 -34.41 -27.85 -44.25
C ALA A 145 -33.14 -28.68 -44.00
N SER A 146 -31.97 -28.05 -44.09
CA SER A 146 -30.71 -28.71 -43.80
C SER A 146 -29.93 -27.91 -42.76
N GLY A 147 -29.36 -28.61 -41.77
CA GLY A 147 -28.58 -28.03 -40.69
C GLY A 147 -27.20 -28.66 -40.65
N GLU A 148 -26.16 -27.83 -40.66
CA GLU A 148 -24.78 -28.26 -40.55
C GLU A 148 -24.12 -27.56 -39.35
N THR A 149 -23.37 -28.34 -38.55
CA THR A 149 -22.56 -27.80 -37.46
C THR A 149 -21.09 -28.03 -37.77
N LYS A 150 -20.30 -26.96 -37.78
CA LYS A 150 -18.86 -26.98 -38.02
C LYS A 150 -18.12 -26.36 -36.85
N MET A 151 -16.99 -26.93 -36.48
CA MET A 151 -16.07 -26.33 -35.50
C MET A 151 -14.76 -26.00 -36.19
N ASN A 152 -14.33 -24.75 -36.09
CA ASN A 152 -13.01 -24.32 -36.58
C ASN A 152 -12.25 -23.59 -35.50
N PHE A 153 -10.93 -23.62 -35.58
CA PHE A 153 -10.08 -22.84 -34.70
C PHE A 153 -9.74 -21.50 -35.37
N GLY A 154 -9.78 -20.43 -34.59
CA GLY A 154 -9.45 -19.10 -35.07
C GLY A 154 -8.78 -18.27 -33.99
N GLY A 155 -8.56 -17.01 -34.30
CA GLY A 155 -8.03 -16.05 -33.35
C GLY A 155 -8.51 -14.65 -33.63
N TYR A 156 -8.14 -13.73 -32.75
CA TYR A 156 -8.40 -12.31 -32.91
C TYR A 156 -7.21 -11.46 -32.48
N LEU A 157 -7.11 -10.30 -33.10
CA LEU A 157 -6.30 -9.18 -32.65
C LEU A 157 -7.18 -7.95 -32.54
N GLY A 158 -7.13 -7.26 -31.42
CA GLY A 158 -8.00 -6.14 -31.13
C GLY A 158 -7.30 -4.97 -30.47
N VAL A 159 -7.88 -3.80 -30.67
CA VAL A 159 -7.53 -2.58 -29.95
C VAL A 159 -8.81 -2.02 -29.35
N GLY A 160 -8.75 -1.56 -28.12
CA GLY A 160 -9.92 -1.03 -27.44
C GLY A 160 -9.58 -0.02 -26.38
N THR A 161 -10.61 0.48 -25.71
CA THR A 161 -10.46 1.39 -24.60
C THR A 161 -11.56 1.17 -23.58
N HIS A 162 -11.18 1.25 -22.30
CA HIS A 162 -12.11 1.32 -21.19
C HIS A 162 -12.25 2.78 -20.75
N ALA A 163 -13.48 3.28 -20.72
CA ALA A 163 -13.86 4.52 -20.07
C ALA A 163 -14.43 4.22 -18.68
N THR A 164 -13.62 4.37 -17.65
CA THR A 164 -14.00 4.16 -16.24
C THR A 164 -15.03 5.20 -15.80
N ILE A 165 -16.20 4.72 -15.37
CA ILE A 165 -17.29 5.54 -14.86
C ILE A 165 -17.18 5.63 -13.33
N THR A 166 -16.99 4.49 -12.67
CA THR A 166 -16.79 4.36 -11.22
C THR A 166 -15.66 3.38 -10.91
N SER A 167 -15.30 3.20 -9.64
CA SER A 167 -14.27 2.25 -9.21
C SER A 167 -14.62 0.76 -9.44
N TRP A 168 -15.85 0.48 -9.91
CA TRP A 168 -16.37 -0.86 -10.16
C TRP A 168 -17.07 -1.00 -11.53
N LEU A 169 -17.21 0.07 -12.31
CA LEU A 169 -17.91 0.08 -13.60
C LEU A 169 -17.14 0.86 -14.66
N SER A 170 -16.99 0.28 -15.85
CA SER A 170 -16.47 0.96 -17.04
C SER A 170 -17.30 0.68 -18.28
N LEU A 171 -17.31 1.63 -19.20
CA LEU A 171 -17.74 1.44 -20.58
C LEU A 171 -16.55 0.95 -21.40
N GLU A 172 -16.77 0.05 -22.35
CA GLU A 172 -15.76 -0.49 -23.25
C GLU A 172 -16.14 -0.17 -24.70
N MET A 173 -15.15 0.22 -25.50
CA MET A 173 -15.27 0.33 -26.95
C MET A 173 -14.05 -0.33 -27.58
N ASP A 174 -14.27 -1.20 -28.57
CA ASP A 174 -13.16 -1.92 -29.19
C ASP A 174 -13.40 -2.29 -30.65
N VAL A 175 -12.30 -2.54 -31.34
CA VAL A 175 -12.26 -3.03 -32.71
C VAL A 175 -11.38 -4.28 -32.74
N LYS A 176 -11.93 -5.42 -33.15
CA LYS A 176 -11.24 -6.70 -33.24
C LYS A 176 -11.25 -7.21 -34.68
N TYR A 177 -10.10 -7.65 -35.17
CA TYR A 177 -10.04 -8.43 -36.39
C TYR A 177 -10.02 -9.92 -36.04
N HIS A 178 -11.00 -10.66 -36.54
CA HIS A 178 -11.12 -12.10 -36.35
C HIS A 178 -10.53 -12.84 -37.56
N PHE A 179 -9.57 -13.72 -37.29
CA PHE A 179 -8.95 -14.63 -38.24
C PHE A 179 -9.64 -15.98 -38.13
N ILE A 180 -10.59 -16.23 -39.02
CA ILE A 180 -11.34 -17.48 -39.05
C ILE A 180 -11.50 -17.92 -40.51
N ASP A 181 -11.16 -19.18 -40.78
CA ASP A 181 -11.31 -19.79 -42.09
C ASP A 181 -12.41 -20.87 -42.02
N PHE A 182 -13.63 -20.48 -42.36
CA PHE A 182 -14.69 -21.42 -42.66
C PHE A 182 -14.76 -21.56 -44.19
N LYS A 183 -14.43 -22.75 -44.71
CA LYS A 183 -14.49 -23.07 -46.15
C LYS A 183 -15.91 -23.16 -46.73
N SER A 184 -16.88 -22.46 -46.15
CA SER A 184 -18.26 -22.37 -46.63
C SER A 184 -18.51 -20.95 -47.14
N SER A 185 -19.02 -20.82 -48.38
CA SER A 185 -19.48 -19.65 -49.17
C SER A 185 -19.11 -18.19 -48.78
N ALA A 186 -19.06 -17.82 -47.50
CA ALA A 186 -18.61 -16.52 -47.02
C ALA A 186 -17.23 -16.64 -46.32
N GLY A 187 -16.21 -15.94 -46.83
CA GLY A 187 -14.93 -15.80 -46.13
C GLY A 187 -15.14 -15.13 -44.78
N ASN A 188 -14.94 -15.88 -43.69
CA ASN A 188 -15.42 -15.52 -42.34
C ASN A 188 -14.42 -14.73 -41.48
N SER A 189 -13.30 -14.28 -42.06
CA SER A 189 -12.44 -13.30 -41.40
C SER A 189 -13.04 -11.90 -41.56
N GLY A 190 -12.98 -11.09 -40.50
CA GLY A 190 -13.72 -9.83 -40.47
C GLY A 190 -13.33 -8.90 -39.34
N VAL A 191 -13.77 -7.65 -39.46
CA VAL A 191 -13.61 -6.61 -38.44
C VAL A 191 -14.89 -6.53 -37.61
N GLU A 192 -14.75 -6.71 -36.30
CA GLU A 192 -15.81 -6.55 -35.32
C GLU A 192 -15.68 -5.23 -34.57
N PHE A 193 -16.78 -4.48 -34.49
CA PHE A 193 -16.92 -3.30 -33.65
C PHE A 193 -17.70 -3.67 -32.39
N GLY A 194 -17.11 -3.43 -31.22
CA GLY A 194 -17.67 -3.76 -29.91
C GLY A 194 -18.00 -2.53 -29.08
N LEU A 195 -19.14 -2.56 -28.40
CA LEU A 195 -19.52 -1.63 -27.33
C LEU A 195 -20.02 -2.45 -26.14
N GLY A 196 -19.47 -2.20 -24.95
CA GLY A 196 -19.76 -3.02 -23.77
C GLY A 196 -19.71 -2.28 -22.45
N LEU A 197 -20.14 -2.98 -21.40
CA LEU A 197 -20.02 -2.57 -20.01
C LEU A 197 -19.22 -3.61 -19.25
N THR A 198 -18.41 -3.16 -18.31
CA THR A 198 -17.53 -4.01 -17.52
C THR A 198 -17.72 -3.72 -16.04
N LEU A 199 -18.05 -4.76 -15.28
CA LEU A 199 -18.04 -4.77 -13.83
C LEU A 199 -16.67 -5.22 -13.32
N MET A 200 -16.09 -4.50 -12.38
CA MET A 200 -14.71 -4.69 -11.95
C MET A 200 -14.61 -4.88 -10.43
N TRP A 201 -13.81 -5.85 -9.99
CA TRP A 201 -13.59 -6.13 -8.57
C TRP A 201 -12.20 -6.71 -8.29
N GLY A 202 -11.85 -6.85 -7.01
CA GLY A 202 -10.56 -7.39 -6.57
C GLY A 202 -9.62 -6.34 -5.97
N ARG A 203 -8.41 -6.78 -5.62
CA ARG A 203 -7.44 -5.99 -4.85
C ARG A 203 -6.82 -4.89 -5.71
N LEU A 204 -6.74 -3.70 -5.13
CA LEU A 204 -5.96 -2.60 -5.68
C LEU A 204 -4.47 -2.91 -5.46
N PRO A 205 -3.58 -2.58 -6.40
CA PRO A 205 -2.14 -2.62 -6.14
C PRO A 205 -1.84 -1.67 -4.97
N GLU A 206 -1.23 -2.19 -3.91
CA GLU A 206 -0.86 -1.39 -2.76
C GLU A 206 0.16 -0.32 -3.15
N LEU A 207 0.06 0.89 -2.57
CA LEU A 207 1.04 1.96 -2.80
C LEU A 207 2.44 1.56 -2.35
N PHE A 208 2.52 0.90 -1.21
CA PHE A 208 3.76 0.42 -0.64
C PHE A 208 3.56 -0.87 0.14
N ARG A 209 4.64 -1.62 0.28
CA ARG A 209 4.74 -2.79 1.15
C ARG A 209 5.73 -2.51 2.27
N VAL A 210 5.36 -2.88 3.49
CA VAL A 210 6.30 -2.93 4.61
C VAL A 210 6.98 -4.29 4.55
N GLU A 211 8.31 -4.30 4.37
CA GLU A 211 9.08 -5.55 4.27
C GLU A 211 9.55 -6.04 5.65
N GLY A 212 9.76 -5.13 6.61
CA GLY A 212 10.13 -5.48 7.98
C GLY A 212 10.36 -4.27 8.87
N THR A 213 10.53 -4.54 10.16
CA THR A 213 10.90 -3.57 11.19
C THR A 213 12.10 -4.10 11.96
N SER A 214 13.19 -3.34 11.96
CA SER A 214 14.42 -3.66 12.71
C SER A 214 14.52 -2.77 13.94
N MET A 215 14.58 -3.38 15.13
CA MET A 215 14.74 -2.64 16.39
C MET A 215 16.20 -2.25 16.60
N ILE A 216 16.45 -0.94 16.74
CA ILE A 216 17.76 -0.41 17.16
C ILE A 216 17.85 -0.49 18.69
N VAL A 217 16.79 -0.05 19.38
CA VAL A 217 16.71 -0.05 20.85
C VAL A 217 15.64 -1.05 21.29
N ARG A 218 16.07 -2.11 21.99
CA ARG A 218 15.17 -3.15 22.52
C ARG A 218 14.87 -2.99 23.99
N ASP A 219 15.82 -2.40 24.71
CA ASP A 219 15.81 -2.21 26.15
C ASP A 219 15.86 -0.72 26.43
N ILE A 220 14.86 -0.23 27.15
CA ILE A 220 14.66 1.18 27.49
C ILE A 220 14.98 1.34 28.98
N TYR A 221 16.04 2.08 29.26
CA TYR A 221 16.43 2.45 30.62
C TYR A 221 15.91 3.87 30.91
N PRO A 222 15.07 4.06 31.93
CA PRO A 222 14.45 5.36 32.22
C PRO A 222 15.44 6.52 32.33
N ALA A 223 16.61 6.32 32.93
CA ALA A 223 17.63 7.37 33.03
C ALA A 223 17.98 7.98 31.65
N TYR A 224 17.98 7.17 30.59
CA TYR A 224 18.41 7.57 29.25
C TYR A 224 17.29 8.23 28.43
N TYR A 225 16.15 8.54 29.05
CA TYR A 225 15.01 9.12 28.33
C TYR A 225 15.33 10.35 27.46
N PRO A 226 16.29 11.25 27.80
CA PRO A 226 16.62 12.37 26.93
C PRO A 226 17.24 11.91 25.61
N LEU A 227 18.08 10.87 25.65
CA LEU A 227 18.71 10.28 24.47
C LEU A 227 17.66 9.71 23.51
N TYR A 228 16.67 9.00 24.04
CA TYR A 228 15.65 8.34 23.23
C TYR A 228 14.69 9.30 22.51
N ASN A 229 14.62 10.58 22.92
CA ASN A 229 13.73 11.56 22.29
C ASN A 229 14.24 12.07 20.93
N ASP A 230 15.55 11.99 20.69
CA ASP A 230 16.22 12.48 19.48
C ASP A 230 16.95 11.35 18.73
N TYR A 231 16.86 10.11 19.21
CA TYR A 231 17.51 8.94 18.63
C TYR A 231 16.48 7.94 18.07
N PRO A 232 16.68 7.38 16.87
CA PRO A 232 15.74 6.41 16.29
C PRO A 232 15.74 5.10 17.09
N LEU A 233 14.53 4.63 17.45
CA LEU A 233 14.32 3.39 18.20
C LEU A 233 14.26 2.16 17.29
N ALA A 234 13.83 2.36 16.04
CA ALA A 234 13.75 1.30 15.03
C ALA A 234 13.91 1.87 13.62
N LEU A 235 14.07 0.98 12.66
CA LEU A 235 14.00 1.24 11.22
C LEU A 235 12.85 0.43 10.64
N VAL A 236 12.01 1.08 9.84
CA VAL A 236 10.97 0.39 9.06
C VAL A 236 11.38 0.39 7.60
N THR A 237 11.51 -0.81 7.02
CA THR A 237 11.84 -0.97 5.61
C THR A 237 10.57 -0.92 4.77
N VAL A 238 10.44 0.12 3.96
CA VAL A 238 9.31 0.33 3.06
C VAL A 238 9.77 0.15 1.62
N LYS A 239 9.05 -0.69 0.86
CA LYS A 239 9.20 -0.82 -0.58
C LYS A 239 8.06 -0.12 -1.30
N ASN A 240 8.41 0.82 -2.17
CA ASN A 240 7.45 1.44 -3.06
C ASN A 240 7.06 0.42 -4.15
N THR A 241 5.80 -0.03 -4.11
CA THR A 241 5.21 -0.92 -5.12
C THR A 241 4.41 -0.16 -6.16
N ALA A 242 4.18 1.15 -5.95
CA ALA A 242 3.59 2.02 -6.93
C ALA A 242 4.55 2.26 -8.11
N GLY A 243 3.95 2.59 -9.25
CA GLY A 243 4.69 2.92 -10.46
C GLY A 243 5.31 4.33 -10.49
N PHE A 244 5.17 5.11 -9.42
CA PHE A 244 5.55 6.52 -9.30
C PHE A 244 6.17 6.77 -7.91
N PRO A 245 6.92 7.88 -7.71
CA PRO A 245 7.45 8.23 -6.39
C PRO A 245 6.31 8.48 -5.39
N ILE A 246 6.49 7.97 -4.17
CA ILE A 246 5.56 8.16 -3.07
C ILE A 246 6.25 8.93 -1.94
N GLU A 247 5.47 9.65 -1.14
CA GLU A 247 5.94 10.21 0.13
C GLU A 247 5.44 9.33 1.27
N VAL A 248 6.35 8.92 2.15
CA VAL A 248 6.04 8.07 3.29
C VAL A 248 6.35 8.83 4.57
N ASN A 249 5.36 8.96 5.45
CA ASN A 249 5.52 9.48 6.79
C ASN A 249 5.34 8.36 7.80
N VAL A 250 6.26 8.28 8.75
CA VAL A 250 6.17 7.31 9.85
C VAL A 250 5.88 8.07 11.14
N ARG A 251 4.89 7.57 11.88
CA ARG A 251 4.53 8.07 13.19
C ARG A 251 4.62 6.96 14.20
N SER A 252 5.13 7.25 15.38
CA SER A 252 5.19 6.24 16.43
C SER A 252 4.90 6.78 17.82
N ARG A 253 4.53 5.88 18.71
CA ARG A 253 4.44 6.11 20.16
C ARG A 253 4.75 4.81 20.90
N VAL A 254 5.29 4.92 22.10
CA VAL A 254 5.49 3.78 22.99
C VAL A 254 4.44 3.84 24.09
N SER A 255 3.47 2.93 24.08
CA SER A 255 2.39 2.91 25.07
C SER A 255 2.82 2.19 26.35
N PRO A 256 2.55 2.71 27.56
CA PRO A 256 1.88 3.99 27.90
C PRO A 256 2.83 5.18 28.11
N TYR A 257 4.12 5.05 27.79
CA TYR A 257 5.18 6.00 28.16
C TYR A 257 5.27 7.25 27.26
N SER A 258 4.65 7.22 26.09
CA SER A 258 4.54 8.36 25.18
C SER A 258 3.19 9.07 25.33
N ARG A 259 3.22 10.39 25.53
CA ARG A 259 2.00 11.22 25.64
C ARG A 259 1.34 11.54 24.29
N ARG A 260 2.12 11.51 23.22
CA ARG A 260 1.68 11.85 21.86
C ARG A 260 2.41 11.00 20.83
N TRP A 261 1.83 10.93 19.63
CA TRP A 261 2.52 10.43 18.46
C TRP A 261 3.65 11.39 18.06
N LYS A 262 4.81 10.84 17.70
CA LYS A 262 5.94 11.56 17.13
C LYS A 262 6.02 11.24 15.64
N ASN A 263 6.15 12.27 14.80
CA ASN A 263 6.39 12.12 13.38
C ASN A 263 7.90 12.04 13.14
N SER A 264 8.33 11.06 12.35
CA SER A 264 9.71 10.92 11.88
C SER A 264 9.96 11.68 10.56
N GLY A 265 8.94 12.37 10.05
CA GLY A 265 9.02 13.20 8.85
C GLY A 265 8.63 12.46 7.57
N PHE A 266 8.52 13.23 6.48
CA PHE A 266 8.19 12.69 5.15
C PHE A 266 9.47 12.28 4.43
N THR A 267 9.53 11.02 4.01
CA THR A 267 10.60 10.47 3.18
C THR A 267 10.06 10.16 1.79
N LYS A 268 10.67 10.75 0.76
CA LYS A 268 10.33 10.44 -0.63
C LYS A 268 10.98 9.11 -1.03
N VAL A 269 10.19 8.17 -1.54
CA VAL A 269 10.65 6.84 -1.99
C VAL A 269 10.37 6.70 -3.47
N GLU A 270 11.43 6.58 -4.28
CA GLU A 270 11.30 6.45 -5.73
C GLU A 270 10.65 5.11 -6.13
N LYS A 271 10.19 5.03 -7.38
CA LYS A 271 9.49 3.86 -7.91
C LYS A 271 10.33 2.58 -7.72
N GLY A 272 9.77 1.55 -7.08
CA GLY A 272 10.42 0.27 -6.88
C GLY A 272 11.56 0.29 -5.85
N GLN A 273 11.90 1.46 -5.31
CA GLN A 273 12.96 1.64 -4.33
C GLN A 273 12.53 1.07 -2.97
N ARG A 274 13.52 0.63 -2.21
CA ARG A 274 13.40 0.32 -0.78
C ARG A 274 14.06 1.43 0.02
N ALA A 275 13.41 1.88 1.08
CA ALA A 275 13.93 2.88 1.99
C ALA A 275 13.73 2.41 3.43
N ASP A 276 14.79 2.56 4.24
CA ASP A 276 14.73 2.37 5.68
C ASP A 276 14.42 3.71 6.33
N ILE A 277 13.24 3.81 6.93
CA ILE A 277 12.75 5.05 7.53
C ILE A 277 12.95 4.94 9.04
N PRO A 278 13.67 5.91 9.66
CA PRO A 278 13.85 5.92 11.11
C PRO A 278 12.52 6.11 11.83
N VAL A 279 12.39 5.43 12.96
CA VAL A 279 11.21 5.49 13.83
C VAL A 279 11.63 6.11 15.16
N GLU A 280 11.13 7.32 15.39
CA GLU A 280 11.38 8.07 16.63
C GLU A 280 10.12 8.08 17.50
N ALA A 281 10.30 8.09 18.82
CA ALA A 281 9.23 8.30 19.78
C ALA A 281 9.63 9.39 20.78
N VAL A 282 8.63 9.97 21.46
CA VAL A 282 8.87 10.92 22.56
C VAL A 282 8.36 10.30 23.85
N PHE A 283 9.24 10.21 24.83
CA PHE A 283 8.93 9.70 26.16
C PHE A 283 8.55 10.86 27.09
N GLY A 284 7.53 10.62 27.92
CA GLY A 284 7.17 11.51 29.01
C GLY A 284 7.87 11.13 30.32
N TYR A 285 7.70 11.98 31.33
CA TYR A 285 8.23 11.74 32.68
C TYR A 285 7.72 10.42 33.32
N GLN A 286 6.61 9.87 32.83
CA GLN A 286 6.05 8.58 33.26
C GLN A 286 7.06 7.42 33.13
N LEU A 287 8.06 7.55 32.26
CA LEU A 287 9.13 6.56 32.16
C LEU A 287 9.97 6.47 33.45
N GLN A 288 10.09 7.57 34.20
CA GLN A 288 10.82 7.63 35.49
C GLN A 288 10.04 7.00 36.66
N GLU A 289 8.78 6.62 36.46
CA GLU A 289 7.92 6.06 37.50
C GLU A 289 7.90 4.52 37.44
N VAL A 290 8.73 3.90 36.59
CA VAL A 290 8.76 2.45 36.40
C VAL A 290 9.46 1.77 37.57
N ASP A 291 8.67 1.09 38.38
CA ASP A 291 9.08 0.34 39.57
C ASP A 291 9.58 -1.08 39.26
N THR A 292 9.11 -1.66 38.16
CA THR A 292 9.30 -3.07 37.81
C THR A 292 9.50 -3.20 36.31
N ARG A 293 10.42 -4.09 35.91
CA ARG A 293 10.71 -4.39 34.51
C ARG A 293 9.45 -4.92 33.83
N LYS A 294 9.01 -4.27 32.75
CA LYS A 294 7.76 -4.57 32.06
C LYS A 294 7.93 -4.46 30.53
N PRO A 295 7.24 -5.30 29.75
CA PRO A 295 7.19 -5.13 28.30
C PRO A 295 6.39 -3.87 27.94
N ALA A 296 6.82 -3.19 26.89
CA ALA A 296 6.09 -2.09 26.26
C ALA A 296 5.91 -2.36 24.77
N VAL A 297 4.91 -1.72 24.18
CA VAL A 297 4.60 -1.82 22.76
C VAL A 297 4.83 -0.47 22.11
N MET A 298 5.71 -0.48 21.10
CA MET A 298 5.85 0.63 20.16
C MET A 298 4.87 0.43 19.02
N GLU A 299 3.88 1.30 18.97
CA GLU A 299 2.90 1.38 17.90
C GLU A 299 3.46 2.27 16.79
N ILE A 300 3.52 1.76 15.57
CA ILE A 300 4.06 2.45 14.40
C ILE A 300 2.97 2.55 13.33
N GLU A 301 2.61 3.77 12.96
CA GLU A 301 1.71 4.08 11.85
C GLU A 301 2.53 4.59 10.66
N ILE A 302 2.44 3.90 9.53
CA ILE A 302 3.12 4.24 8.28
C ILE A 302 2.06 4.74 7.29
N GLU A 303 2.19 5.99 6.89
CA GLU A 303 1.29 6.65 5.95
C GLU A 303 2.02 6.94 4.64
N GLY A 304 1.57 6.33 3.55
CA GLY A 304 2.08 6.57 2.20
C GLY A 304 1.09 7.40 1.39
N GLN A 305 1.59 8.44 0.73
CA GLN A 305 0.82 9.35 -0.12
C GLN A 305 1.43 9.38 -1.53
N GLY A 306 0.58 9.28 -2.55
CA GLY A 306 1.02 9.39 -3.95
C GLY A 306 -0.08 9.10 -4.96
N GLY A 307 -0.02 9.76 -6.11
CA GLY A 307 -0.99 9.54 -7.20
C GLY A 307 -2.44 9.86 -6.84
N GLY A 308 -2.68 10.76 -5.88
CA GLY A 308 -4.02 11.11 -5.39
C GLY A 308 -4.63 10.10 -4.40
N SER A 309 -3.84 9.13 -3.93
CA SER A 309 -4.28 8.12 -2.95
C SER A 309 -3.41 8.15 -1.69
N ASN A 310 -4.02 7.81 -0.56
CA ASN A 310 -3.36 7.61 0.72
C ASN A 310 -3.57 6.15 1.19
N LEU A 311 -2.53 5.57 1.77
CA LEU A 311 -2.58 4.24 2.37
C LEU A 311 -1.95 4.31 3.75
N LYS A 312 -2.62 3.73 4.74
CA LYS A 312 -2.13 3.61 6.10
C LYS A 312 -1.91 2.15 6.44
N LYS A 313 -0.79 1.86 7.10
CA LYS A 313 -0.46 0.55 7.65
C LYS A 313 0.04 0.72 9.07
N GLU A 314 -0.32 -0.23 9.92
CA GLU A 314 0.09 -0.25 11.32
C GLU A 314 0.98 -1.47 11.56
N VAL A 315 2.06 -1.24 12.29
CA VAL A 315 2.99 -2.28 12.73
C VAL A 315 3.32 -2.04 14.20
N ASN A 316 3.41 -3.13 14.96
CA ASN A 316 3.79 -3.06 16.36
C ASN A 316 5.15 -3.72 16.56
N ALA A 317 5.96 -3.13 17.43
CA ALA A 317 7.19 -3.73 17.90
C ALA A 317 7.20 -3.80 19.42
N SER A 318 7.75 -4.88 19.96
CA SER A 318 7.88 -5.06 21.41
C SER A 318 9.27 -4.58 21.86
N MET A 319 9.29 -3.94 23.01
CA MET A 319 10.50 -3.52 23.71
C MET A 319 10.33 -3.77 25.21
N THR A 320 11.42 -3.75 25.95
CA THR A 320 11.42 -3.93 27.40
C THR A 320 11.76 -2.61 28.07
N VAL A 321 10.94 -2.20 29.03
CA VAL A 321 11.22 -1.03 29.86
C VAL A 321 11.70 -1.52 31.22
N HIS A 322 12.87 -1.06 31.61
CA HIS A 322 13.52 -1.41 32.86
C HIS A 322 13.09 -0.50 34.01
N THR A 323 13.54 -0.81 35.22
CA THR A 323 13.20 0.03 36.39
C THR A 323 13.94 1.35 36.35
N ARG A 324 13.44 2.35 37.08
CA ARG A 324 14.01 3.69 37.17
C ARG A 324 15.52 3.72 37.44
N ASN A 325 16.00 2.78 38.24
CA ASN A 325 17.40 2.68 38.69
C ASN A 325 18.21 1.64 37.90
N SER A 326 17.62 0.99 36.90
CA SER A 326 18.35 0.01 36.11
C SER A 326 19.39 0.70 35.22
N TRP A 327 20.57 0.11 35.15
CA TRP A 327 21.70 0.54 34.34
C TRP A 327 22.26 -0.64 33.55
N ASP A 328 22.69 -0.41 32.30
CA ASP A 328 23.21 -1.45 31.40
C ASP A 328 24.72 -1.73 31.57
N GLY A 329 25.38 -1.06 32.52
CA GLY A 329 26.81 -1.19 32.77
C GLY A 329 27.69 -0.40 31.80
N GLU A 330 27.11 0.34 30.84
CA GLU A 330 27.87 1.21 29.95
C GLU A 330 28.26 2.51 30.67
N MET A 331 29.54 2.64 30.96
CA MET A 331 30.12 3.77 31.72
C MET A 331 29.76 5.14 31.14
N ASP A 332 29.72 5.26 29.81
CA ASP A 332 29.39 6.51 29.12
C ASP A 332 27.95 6.99 29.39
N LYS A 333 27.07 6.08 29.85
CA LYS A 333 25.67 6.37 30.14
C LYS A 333 25.41 6.68 31.62
N LEU A 334 26.40 6.50 32.50
CA LEU A 334 26.25 6.81 33.94
C LEU A 334 25.92 8.29 34.18
N VAL A 335 26.36 9.18 33.28
CA VAL A 335 26.05 10.62 33.32
C VAL A 335 24.55 10.91 33.37
N TYR A 336 23.70 10.02 32.85
CA TYR A 336 22.24 10.22 32.85
C TYR A 336 21.59 10.09 34.24
N PHE A 337 22.30 9.55 35.23
CA PHE A 337 21.87 9.52 36.62
C PHE A 337 22.25 10.80 37.39
N VAL A 338 23.15 11.62 36.84
CA VAL A 338 23.61 12.87 37.45
C VAL A 338 22.48 13.90 37.38
N THR A 339 22.04 14.39 38.54
CA THR A 339 20.82 15.20 38.70
C THR A 339 21.10 16.50 39.46
N PRO A 340 21.92 17.41 38.89
CA PRO A 340 22.39 18.62 39.59
C PRO A 340 21.27 19.62 39.86
N ASP A 341 20.22 19.60 39.04
CA ASP A 341 19.08 20.51 39.10
C ASP A 341 17.98 20.04 40.06
N HIS A 342 18.16 18.89 40.72
CA HIS A 342 17.15 18.39 41.64
C HIS A 342 17.04 19.31 42.88
N PRO A 343 15.83 19.70 43.33
CA PRO A 343 15.66 20.67 44.42
C PRO A 343 16.40 20.30 45.72
N GLU A 344 16.40 19.03 46.11
CA GLU A 344 17.15 18.55 47.28
C GLU A 344 18.67 18.74 47.14
N ILE A 345 19.20 18.52 45.94
CA ILE A 345 20.64 18.67 45.64
C ILE A 345 21.01 20.16 45.67
N ILE A 346 20.24 21.01 45.00
CA ILE A 346 20.42 22.47 45.03
C ILE A 346 20.33 23.01 46.46
N GLN A 347 19.34 22.55 47.24
CA GLN A 347 19.15 23.04 48.60
C GLN A 347 20.33 22.63 49.50
N PHE A 348 20.79 21.39 49.36
CA PHE A 348 21.94 20.89 50.10
C PHE A 348 23.20 21.71 49.80
N THR A 349 23.51 21.92 48.51
CA THR A 349 24.71 22.64 48.10
C THR A 349 24.65 24.12 48.46
N ARG A 350 23.49 24.78 48.32
CA ARG A 350 23.29 26.17 48.76
C ARG A 350 23.42 26.35 50.26
N ASN A 351 22.88 25.43 51.06
CA ASN A 351 23.02 25.48 52.51
C ASN A 351 24.50 25.39 52.92
N LEU A 352 25.25 24.49 52.28
CA LEU A 352 26.67 24.34 52.51
C LEU A 352 27.42 25.65 52.19
N VAL A 353 27.22 26.23 51.01
CA VAL A 353 27.86 27.48 50.59
C VAL A 353 27.47 28.67 51.46
N ASN A 354 26.19 28.81 51.84
CA ASN A 354 25.73 29.91 52.69
C ASN A 354 26.34 29.88 54.09
N THR A 355 26.54 28.69 54.66
CA THR A 355 27.23 28.52 55.96
C THR A 355 28.65 29.09 55.93
N LEU A 356 29.23 29.24 54.74
CA LEU A 356 30.62 29.67 54.54
C LEU A 356 30.73 31.14 54.12
N ALA A 357 29.71 31.71 53.47
CA ALA A 357 29.68 33.14 53.15
C ALA A 357 29.71 34.04 54.41
N ASP A 358 29.25 33.51 55.55
CA ASP A 358 29.35 34.16 56.87
C ASP A 358 30.77 34.11 57.48
N SER A 359 31.70 33.38 56.86
CA SER A 359 33.11 33.37 57.26
C SER A 359 33.92 34.27 56.32
N ASP A 360 34.75 35.14 56.90
CA ASP A 360 35.50 36.27 56.30
C ASP A 360 36.57 35.85 55.25
N ARG A 361 36.22 34.93 54.33
CA ARG A 361 37.15 34.24 53.43
C ARG A 361 37.13 34.87 52.03
N PRO A 362 38.31 35.17 51.45
CA PRO A 362 38.41 35.59 50.05
C PRO A 362 37.99 34.44 49.12
N GLN A 363 37.52 34.81 47.92
CA GLN A 363 37.05 33.96 46.80
C GLN A 363 37.24 32.45 47.03
N ILE A 364 36.13 31.76 47.35
CA ILE A 364 36.12 30.30 47.50
C ILE A 364 36.41 29.68 46.12
N GLY A 365 37.61 29.13 45.94
CA GLY A 365 37.97 28.40 44.73
C GLY A 365 37.29 27.03 44.64
N ASN A 366 37.19 26.47 43.43
CA ASN A 366 36.52 25.19 43.18
C ASN A 366 37.05 24.02 44.02
N LEU A 367 38.36 24.00 44.30
CA LEU A 367 38.97 22.97 45.16
C LEU A 367 38.44 23.04 46.60
N THR A 368 38.26 24.25 47.13
CA THR A 368 37.69 24.45 48.46
C THR A 368 36.25 23.97 48.50
N ILE A 369 35.45 24.28 47.46
CA ILE A 369 34.05 23.79 47.34
C ILE A 369 34.02 22.26 47.33
N ALA A 370 34.86 21.63 46.50
CA ALA A 370 34.95 20.18 46.40
C ALA A 370 35.35 19.51 47.72
N GLN A 371 36.33 20.07 48.43
CA GLN A 371 36.75 19.61 49.75
C GLN A 371 35.61 19.72 50.77
N MET A 372 34.89 20.84 50.79
CA MET A 372 33.81 21.06 51.75
C MET A 372 32.63 20.13 51.51
N ILE A 373 32.27 19.86 50.25
CA ILE A 373 31.28 18.84 49.93
C ILE A 373 31.73 17.48 50.48
N PHE A 374 32.98 17.10 50.22
CA PHE A 374 33.51 15.82 50.68
C PHE A 374 33.49 15.69 52.21
N GLU A 375 33.93 16.72 52.93
CA GLU A 375 33.90 16.77 54.40
C GLU A 375 32.46 16.71 54.96
N GLU A 376 31.52 17.42 54.34
CA GLU A 376 30.13 17.42 54.75
C GLU A 376 29.46 16.05 54.53
N LEU A 377 29.73 15.38 53.41
CA LEU A 377 29.27 14.00 53.18
C LEU A 377 29.84 13.03 54.23
N GLY A 378 31.12 13.20 54.60
CA GLY A 378 31.73 12.45 55.71
C GLY A 378 31.03 12.73 57.06
N ARG A 379 30.68 13.99 57.34
CA ARG A 379 29.96 14.40 58.56
C ARG A 379 28.52 13.86 58.61
N LEU A 380 27.84 13.79 57.47
CA LEU A 380 26.53 13.14 57.34
C LEU A 380 26.58 11.63 57.54
N GLY A 381 27.77 11.04 57.47
CA GLY A 381 28.01 9.62 57.65
C GLY A 381 27.60 8.82 56.42
N ILE A 382 27.81 9.34 55.21
CA ILE A 382 27.63 8.57 53.98
C ILE A 382 28.64 7.41 53.95
N GLN A 383 28.16 6.18 53.81
CA GLN A 383 28.98 4.97 53.86
C GLN A 383 29.04 4.25 52.51
N TYR A 384 30.22 3.73 52.18
CA TYR A 384 30.35 2.80 51.06
C TYR A 384 29.71 1.46 51.41
N GLN A 385 28.87 0.95 50.52
CA GLN A 385 28.24 -0.35 50.61
C GLN A 385 28.35 -1.03 49.25
N SER A 386 29.17 -2.08 49.15
CA SER A 386 29.27 -2.84 47.91
C SER A 386 27.94 -3.47 47.52
N ASP A 387 27.72 -3.54 46.22
CA ASP A 387 26.57 -4.20 45.66
C ASP A 387 26.45 -5.67 46.09
N PRO A 388 25.22 -6.16 46.34
CA PRO A 388 25.01 -7.59 46.51
C PRO A 388 25.41 -8.29 45.20
N ASN A 389 26.19 -9.38 45.24
CA ASN A 389 26.63 -10.12 44.05
C ASN A 389 25.49 -10.34 43.03
N VAL A 390 25.39 -9.44 42.04
CA VAL A 390 24.36 -9.50 41.00
C VAL A 390 24.91 -10.42 39.91
N PRO A 391 24.15 -11.43 39.44
CA PRO A 391 24.58 -12.23 38.30
C PRO A 391 24.83 -11.33 37.08
N PHE A 392 25.92 -11.57 36.34
CA PHE A 392 26.35 -10.77 35.18
C PHE A 392 25.28 -10.54 34.08
N TYR A 393 24.20 -11.32 34.07
CA TYR A 393 23.11 -11.23 33.09
C TYR A 393 21.91 -10.37 33.56
N LYS A 394 22.01 -9.70 34.72
CA LYS A 394 21.00 -8.77 35.22
C LYS A 394 21.48 -7.33 35.08
N ASP A 395 20.52 -6.43 34.89
CA ASP A 395 20.75 -5.00 34.94
C ASP A 395 21.36 -4.61 36.28
N ASP A 396 22.33 -3.69 36.23
CA ASP A 396 22.94 -3.11 37.40
C ASP A 396 22.03 -2.03 38.01
N ARG A 397 22.26 -1.62 39.25
CA ARG A 397 21.38 -0.66 39.94
C ARG A 397 22.13 0.57 40.44
N VAL A 398 21.94 1.67 39.73
CA VAL A 398 22.46 2.99 40.12
C VAL A 398 21.39 3.79 40.88
N GLN A 399 21.74 4.32 42.05
CA GLN A 399 20.96 5.26 42.83
C GLN A 399 21.12 6.69 42.29
N TYR A 400 20.01 7.43 42.28
CA TYR A 400 20.10 8.88 42.08
C TYR A 400 20.73 9.54 43.31
N ALA A 401 21.32 10.72 43.11
CA ALA A 401 22.01 11.46 44.17
C ALA A 401 21.13 11.67 45.42
N THR A 402 19.83 11.94 45.22
CA THR A 402 18.88 12.11 46.34
C THR A 402 18.66 10.83 47.13
N GLU A 403 18.60 9.68 46.44
CA GLU A 403 18.43 8.38 47.10
C GLU A 403 19.66 8.05 47.95
N THR A 404 20.86 8.31 47.41
CA THR A 404 22.12 8.10 48.14
C THR A 404 22.20 9.01 49.38
N LEU A 405 21.79 10.28 49.28
CA LEU A 405 21.73 11.19 50.44
C LEU A 405 20.74 10.72 51.51
N GLN A 406 19.58 10.21 51.09
CA GLN A 406 18.53 9.75 51.99
C GLN A 406 18.90 8.44 52.70
N LEU A 407 19.45 7.48 51.94
CA LEU A 407 19.88 6.18 52.45
C LEU A 407 21.19 6.28 53.25
N ARG A 408 22.00 7.29 52.98
CA ARG A 408 23.35 7.48 53.55
C ARG A 408 24.30 6.31 53.26
N SER A 409 24.04 5.57 52.20
CA SER A 409 24.94 4.57 51.69
C SER A 409 24.77 4.39 50.19
N GLY A 410 25.83 3.92 49.54
CA GLY A 410 25.85 3.60 48.12
C GLY A 410 27.16 2.92 47.76
N ASP A 411 27.23 2.34 46.58
CA ASP A 411 28.43 1.71 46.06
C ASP A 411 29.28 2.70 45.24
N CYS A 412 30.09 2.21 44.29
CA CYS A 412 31.05 3.06 43.59
C CYS A 412 30.35 4.07 42.67
N ASP A 413 29.39 3.62 41.88
CA ASP A 413 28.62 4.41 40.93
C ASP A 413 27.62 5.33 41.64
N ASP A 414 26.95 4.86 42.69
CA ASP A 414 26.08 5.69 43.52
C ASP A 414 26.82 6.92 44.07
N LEU A 415 28.00 6.69 44.68
CA LEU A 415 28.79 7.75 45.30
C LEU A 415 29.38 8.72 44.27
N VAL A 416 29.77 8.20 43.09
CA VAL A 416 30.23 9.04 41.98
C VAL A 416 29.09 9.91 41.44
N VAL A 417 27.90 9.33 41.23
CA VAL A 417 26.70 10.08 40.79
C VAL A 417 26.32 11.16 41.80
N LEU A 418 26.33 10.83 43.09
CA LEU A 418 26.10 11.80 44.16
C LEU A 418 27.10 12.96 44.11
N TYR A 419 28.39 12.63 44.13
CA TYR A 419 29.43 13.66 44.20
C TYR A 419 29.45 14.54 42.95
N ALA A 420 29.29 13.95 41.77
CA ALA A 420 29.19 14.69 40.50
C ALA A 420 27.96 15.62 40.48
N SER A 421 26.80 15.14 40.95
CA SER A 421 25.57 15.94 41.01
C SER A 421 25.72 17.15 41.92
N LEU A 422 26.38 16.98 43.07
CA LEU A 422 26.65 18.05 44.03
C LEU A 422 27.60 19.11 43.47
N LEU A 423 28.69 18.67 42.83
CA LEU A 423 29.65 19.58 42.19
C LEU A 423 28.99 20.38 41.07
N GLN A 424 28.32 19.71 40.14
CA GLN A 424 27.69 20.34 38.98
C GLN A 424 26.53 21.29 39.37
N SER A 425 25.87 21.05 40.51
CA SER A 425 24.84 21.96 41.04
C SER A 425 25.40 23.35 41.42
N LEU A 426 26.71 23.45 41.68
CA LEU A 426 27.37 24.71 42.07
C LEU A 426 28.10 25.42 40.93
N GLY A 427 28.19 24.83 39.73
CA GLY A 427 28.85 25.42 38.56
C GLY A 427 30.01 24.60 38.04
#